data_AF-A0A0V0JAQ2-F1
#
_entry.id   AF-A0A0V0JAQ2-F1
#
_cell.length_a   1.000
_cell.length_b   1.000
_cell.length_c   1.000
_cell.angle_alpha   90.00
_cell.angle_beta   90.00
_cell.angle_gamma   90.00
#
_symmetry.space_group_name_H-M   'P 1'
#
loop_
_entity.id
_entity.type
_entity.pdbx_description
1 polymer ?
#
loop_
_entity_poly.entity_id
_entity_poly.type
_entity_poly.pdbx_seq_one_letter_code
_entity_poly.pdbx_strand_id
1 'polypeptide(L)'
;NPCEAPWPCIQFYPSKRSVQISGNLKNGYAAITFIPENPDLATIAIVMVEGNVWVPDLPNVQCKKSIDLNHVHSDKLILVFDEDIKDIILNGEIQPFFDGENKFVLKLLRPYEPNRNWQRKLMRVTGKMDNTIQTFTLAVGLGLDTTYNFLPSEEATMPTIFLKLLEWPKRS
;
A
#
# COMPACT_ATOMS: atom_id res chain seq x y z
N ASN A 1 1.11 -14.61 15.57
CA ASN A 1 -0.32 -14.83 15.24
C ASN A 1 -0.65 -14.09 13.96
N PRO A 2 -0.62 -14.72 12.79
CA PRO A 2 -1.15 -14.08 11.60
C PRO A 2 -2.65 -13.86 11.79
N CYS A 3 -3.15 -12.72 11.33
CA CYS A 3 -4.58 -12.47 11.27
C CYS A 3 -5.25 -13.54 10.40
N GLU A 4 -6.04 -14.43 11.01
CA GLU A 4 -6.73 -15.51 10.33
C GLU A 4 -8.23 -15.21 10.31
N ALA A 5 -8.79 -15.12 9.10
CA ALA A 5 -10.23 -14.96 8.95
C ALA A 5 -10.97 -16.20 9.51
N PRO A 6 -12.15 -16.04 10.14
CA PRO A 6 -12.97 -14.83 10.21
C PRO A 6 -12.69 -13.93 11.43
N TRP A 7 -11.67 -14.21 12.24
CA TRP A 7 -11.46 -13.51 13.51
C TRP A 7 -11.04 -12.05 13.31
N PRO A 8 -11.61 -11.11 14.09
CA PRO A 8 -11.23 -9.73 14.00
C PRO A 8 -9.77 -9.54 14.41
N CYS A 9 -9.00 -8.82 13.60
CA CYS A 9 -7.57 -8.66 13.79
C CYS A 9 -7.10 -7.30 13.29
N ILE A 10 -6.20 -6.69 14.05
CA ILE A 10 -5.55 -5.42 13.72
C ILE A 10 -4.08 -5.71 13.42
N GLN A 11 -3.64 -5.32 12.22
CA GLN A 11 -2.27 -5.51 11.76
C GLN A 11 -1.68 -4.19 11.29
N PHE A 12 -0.48 -3.87 11.79
CA PHE A 12 0.32 -2.75 11.30
C PHE A 12 1.38 -3.25 10.32
N TYR A 13 1.66 -2.44 9.30
CA TYR A 13 2.73 -2.70 8.35
C TYR A 13 3.94 -1.79 8.60
N PRO A 14 5.17 -2.30 8.39
CA PRO A 14 6.37 -1.48 8.54
C PRO A 14 6.36 -0.30 7.56
N SER A 15 6.57 0.92 8.05
CA SER A 15 6.45 2.13 7.23
C SER A 15 7.46 2.20 6.08
N LYS A 16 8.66 1.62 6.25
CA LYS A 16 9.69 1.53 5.20
C LYS A 16 9.48 0.41 4.19
N ARG A 17 8.59 -0.55 4.48
CA ARG A 17 8.37 -1.75 3.66
C ARG A 17 6.96 -1.82 3.09
N SER A 18 6.18 -0.76 3.19
CA SER A 18 4.80 -0.78 2.73
C SER A 18 4.42 0.51 2.03
N VAL A 19 3.49 0.39 1.09
CA VAL A 19 2.84 1.53 0.42
C VAL A 19 1.38 1.22 0.19
N GLN A 20 0.56 2.25 0.02
CA GLN A 20 -0.84 2.10 -0.36
C GLN A 20 -1.09 2.82 -1.68
N ILE A 21 -1.65 2.10 -2.63
CA ILE A 21 -2.18 2.62 -3.89
C ILE A 21 -3.67 2.84 -3.70
N SER A 22 -4.21 3.95 -4.20
CA SER A 22 -5.65 4.23 -4.12
C SER A 22 -6.12 5.15 -5.25
N GLY A 23 -7.42 5.18 -5.50
CA GLY A 23 -8.01 5.96 -6.60
C GLY A 23 -8.03 5.19 -7.91
N ASN A 24 -8.33 5.89 -9.00
CA ASN A 24 -8.57 5.25 -10.30
C ASN A 24 -7.51 5.66 -11.33
N LEU A 25 -7.11 4.69 -12.15
CA LEU A 25 -6.38 5.00 -13.37
C LEU A 25 -7.38 5.67 -14.34
N LYS A 26 -7.05 6.86 -14.85
CA LYS A 26 -7.96 7.57 -15.75
C LYS A 26 -7.84 7.11 -17.19
N ASN A 27 -6.61 6.94 -17.67
CA ASN A 27 -6.25 6.52 -19.02
C ASN A 27 -4.80 6.01 -19.04
N GLY A 28 -4.45 5.11 -19.97
CA GLY A 28 -3.05 4.74 -20.23
C GLY A 28 -2.47 3.78 -19.18
N TYR A 29 -1.31 4.14 -18.62
CA TYR A 29 -0.60 3.30 -17.65
C TYR A 29 -0.12 4.12 -16.46
N ALA A 30 0.05 3.45 -15.32
CA ALA A 30 0.82 3.95 -14.20
C ALA A 30 1.90 2.93 -13.84
N ALA A 31 3.08 3.38 -13.45
CA ALA A 31 4.13 2.51 -12.99
C ALA A 31 4.80 3.10 -11.75
N ILE A 32 5.13 2.22 -10.81
CA ILE A 32 5.87 2.55 -9.61
C ILE A 32 7.14 1.72 -9.63
N THR A 33 8.28 2.40 -9.69
CA THR A 33 9.58 1.77 -9.56
C THR A 33 10.02 1.85 -8.11
N PHE A 34 10.31 0.68 -7.51
CA PHE A 34 10.80 0.55 -6.15
C PHE A 34 12.28 0.21 -6.17
N ILE A 35 13.07 1.02 -5.47
CA ILE A 35 14.51 0.83 -5.30
C ILE A 35 14.76 0.30 -3.88
N PRO A 36 15.43 -0.87 -3.73
CA PRO A 36 15.70 -1.43 -2.42
C PRO A 36 16.79 -0.67 -1.68
N GLU A 37 16.75 -0.72 -0.34
CA GLU A 37 17.85 -0.26 0.52
C GLU A 37 19.06 -1.21 0.44
N ASN A 38 18.80 -2.52 0.34
CA ASN A 38 19.84 -3.51 0.08
C ASN A 38 20.30 -3.45 -1.40
N PRO A 39 21.57 -3.12 -1.67
CA PRO A 39 22.09 -3.01 -3.03
C PRO A 39 22.22 -4.35 -3.75
N ASP A 40 22.08 -5.51 -3.10
CA ASP A 40 22.13 -6.82 -3.77
C ASP A 40 20.78 -7.22 -4.38
N LEU A 41 19.73 -6.43 -4.10
CA LEU A 41 18.39 -6.65 -4.59
C LEU A 41 18.10 -5.85 -5.87
N ALA A 42 17.21 -6.39 -6.70
CA ALA A 42 16.85 -5.82 -7.99
C ALA A 42 15.89 -4.64 -7.85
N THR A 43 16.09 -3.55 -8.59
CA THR A 43 15.04 -2.54 -8.75
C THR A 43 13.86 -3.16 -9.48
N ILE A 44 12.67 -3.01 -8.90
CA ILE A 44 11.45 -3.57 -9.49
C ILE A 44 10.50 -2.47 -9.94
N ALA A 45 9.77 -2.69 -11.02
CA ALA A 45 8.64 -1.87 -11.40
C ALA A 45 7.34 -2.65 -11.27
N ILE A 46 6.37 -2.03 -10.62
CA ILE A 46 4.99 -2.49 -10.59
C ILE A 46 4.19 -1.61 -11.52
N VAL A 47 3.65 -2.24 -12.55
CA VAL A 47 2.93 -1.56 -13.63
C VAL A 47 1.45 -1.86 -13.49
N MET A 48 0.65 -0.81 -13.50
CA MET A 48 -0.79 -0.85 -13.40
C MET A 48 -1.36 -0.41 -14.74
N VAL A 49 -2.19 -1.28 -15.31
CA VAL A 49 -2.81 -1.09 -16.62
C VAL A 49 -4.31 -1.37 -16.53
N GLU A 50 -5.06 -0.70 -17.38
CA GLU A 50 -6.46 -1.01 -17.66
C GLU A 50 -6.53 -1.63 -19.06
N GLY A 51 -6.69 -2.96 -19.14
CA GLY A 51 -6.69 -3.68 -20.41
C GLY A 51 -5.31 -3.82 -21.09
N ASN A 52 -5.29 -3.98 -22.41
CA ASN A 52 -4.07 -4.20 -23.19
C ASN A 52 -3.39 -2.88 -23.59
N VAL A 53 -2.77 -2.20 -22.63
CA VAL A 53 -2.03 -0.95 -22.87
C VAL A 53 -0.53 -1.22 -23.03
N TRP A 54 0.08 -0.61 -24.05
CA TRP A 54 1.54 -0.63 -24.22
C TRP A 54 2.21 0.24 -23.15
N VAL A 55 3.18 -0.34 -22.44
CA VAL A 55 3.92 0.33 -21.37
C VAL A 55 5.36 0.48 -21.84
N PRO A 56 5.91 1.72 -21.88
CA PRO A 56 7.28 1.95 -22.31
C PRO A 56 8.29 1.23 -21.41
N ASP A 57 9.50 1.07 -21.91
CA ASP A 57 10.62 0.58 -21.10
C ASP A 57 10.92 1.57 -19.98
N LEU A 58 11.00 1.04 -18.76
CA LEU A 58 11.32 1.81 -17.57
C LEU A 58 12.83 1.76 -17.33
N PRO A 59 13.52 2.90 -17.17
CA PRO A 59 14.96 2.92 -17.03
C PRO A 59 15.39 2.26 -15.72
N ASN A 60 16.49 1.50 -15.77
CA ASN A 60 17.14 0.90 -14.60
C ASN A 60 16.25 -0.07 -13.79
N VAL A 61 15.32 -0.75 -14.46
CA VAL A 61 14.46 -1.77 -13.86
C VAL A 61 14.95 -3.16 -14.25
N GLN A 62 15.24 -4.01 -13.25
CA GLN A 62 15.62 -5.41 -13.49
C GLN A 62 14.42 -6.36 -13.48
N CYS A 63 13.31 -6.00 -12.82
CA CYS A 63 12.11 -6.84 -12.77
C CYS A 63 10.83 -6.02 -12.97
N LYS A 64 9.95 -6.47 -13.86
CA LYS A 64 8.65 -5.85 -14.11
C LYS A 64 7.54 -6.80 -13.70
N LYS A 65 6.61 -6.33 -12.86
CA LYS A 65 5.37 -7.04 -12.50
C LYS A 65 4.18 -6.19 -12.91
N SER A 66 3.15 -6.82 -13.48
CA SER A 66 1.91 -6.13 -13.83
C SER A 66 0.80 -6.44 -12.82
N ILE A 67 -0.03 -5.44 -12.53
CA ILE A 67 -1.25 -5.56 -11.75
C ILE A 67 -2.38 -5.03 -12.63
N ASP A 68 -3.31 -5.91 -12.96
CA ASP A 68 -4.56 -5.51 -13.62
C ASP A 68 -5.49 -4.91 -12.56
N LEU A 69 -5.85 -3.63 -12.72
CA LEU A 69 -6.73 -2.92 -11.80
C LEU A 69 -8.22 -3.22 -12.02
N ASN A 70 -8.61 -3.72 -13.20
CA ASN A 70 -10.03 -4.04 -13.50
C ASN A 70 -10.60 -5.14 -12.61
N HIS A 71 -9.74 -6.02 -12.09
CA HIS A 71 -10.11 -7.12 -11.21
C HIS A 71 -9.86 -6.83 -9.72
N VAL A 72 -9.42 -5.61 -9.39
CA VAL A 72 -9.22 -5.18 -8.00
C VAL A 72 -10.44 -4.38 -7.57
N HIS A 73 -11.45 -5.06 -7.03
CA HIS A 73 -12.68 -4.46 -6.48
C HIS A 73 -12.47 -3.60 -5.20
N SER A 74 -11.24 -3.19 -4.91
CA SER A 74 -10.92 -2.36 -3.75
C SER A 74 -10.37 -1.02 -4.19
N ASP A 75 -10.97 0.06 -3.66
CA ASP A 75 -10.48 1.44 -3.81
C ASP A 75 -9.01 1.62 -3.37
N LYS A 76 -8.44 0.62 -2.69
CA LYS A 76 -7.11 0.66 -2.08
C LYS A 76 -6.39 -0.69 -2.19
N LEU A 77 -5.12 -0.66 -2.58
CA LEU A 77 -4.22 -1.80 -2.56
C LEU A 77 -2.99 -1.48 -1.71
N ILE A 78 -2.73 -2.29 -0.68
CA ILE A 78 -1.50 -2.22 0.09
C ILE A 78 -0.48 -3.18 -0.52
N LEU A 79 0.73 -2.69 -0.78
CA LEU A 79 1.88 -3.51 -1.12
C LEU A 79 2.80 -3.57 0.09
N VAL A 80 3.24 -4.77 0.45
CA VAL A 80 4.18 -4.99 1.56
C VAL A 80 5.34 -5.82 1.07
N PHE A 81 6.54 -5.33 1.32
CA PHE A 81 7.80 -5.92 0.94
C PHE A 81 8.41 -6.63 2.16
N ASP A 82 9.16 -7.69 1.90
CA ASP A 82 10.02 -8.34 2.90
C ASP A 82 11.22 -7.45 3.28
N GLU A 83 11.67 -6.58 2.36
CA GLU A 83 12.84 -5.71 2.52
C GLU A 83 12.52 -4.21 2.46
N ASP A 84 13.44 -3.38 2.97
CA ASP A 84 13.26 -1.93 3.08
C ASP A 84 13.35 -1.21 1.72
N ILE A 85 12.40 -0.31 1.48
CA ILE A 85 12.34 0.54 0.29
C ILE A 85 13.21 1.78 0.55
N LYS A 86 14.27 1.94 -0.24
CA LYS A 86 15.10 3.14 -0.24
C LYS A 86 14.39 4.29 -0.91
N ASP A 87 13.92 4.08 -2.14
CA ASP A 87 13.32 5.13 -2.93
C ASP A 87 12.26 4.63 -3.91
N ILE A 88 11.45 5.58 -4.40
CA ILE A 88 10.32 5.30 -5.27
C ILE A 88 10.31 6.32 -6.41
N ILE A 89 10.17 5.84 -7.65
CA ILE A 89 9.97 6.67 -8.83
C ILE A 89 8.58 6.40 -9.38
N LEU A 90 7.84 7.47 -9.64
CA LEU A 90 6.49 7.42 -10.22
C LEU A 90 6.55 7.76 -11.71
N ASN A 91 5.87 6.95 -12.51
CA ASN A 91 5.78 7.13 -13.96
C ASN A 91 4.33 6.98 -14.43
N GLY A 92 3.93 7.78 -15.42
CA GLY A 92 2.57 7.76 -15.97
C GLY A 92 1.53 8.40 -15.05
N GLU A 93 0.29 7.92 -15.12
CA GLU A 93 -0.88 8.50 -14.46
C GLU A 93 -0.98 8.12 -12.97
N ILE A 94 0.05 8.46 -12.19
CA ILE A 94 0.08 8.28 -10.74
C ILE A 94 0.78 9.44 -10.05
N GLN A 95 0.23 9.85 -8.90
CA GLN A 95 0.73 10.97 -8.12
C GLN A 95 1.07 10.55 -6.69
N PRO A 96 1.99 11.24 -6.00
CA PRO A 96 2.14 11.08 -4.56
C PRO A 96 0.84 11.47 -3.84
N PHE A 97 0.52 10.81 -2.74
CA PHE A 97 -0.62 11.17 -1.91
C PHE A 97 -0.34 12.45 -1.10
N PHE A 98 -1.27 13.40 -1.16
CA PHE A 98 -1.30 14.57 -0.27
C PHE A 98 -2.67 14.71 0.43
N ASP A 99 -2.64 15.25 1.64
CA ASP A 99 -3.85 15.49 2.44
C ASP A 99 -4.74 16.55 1.76
N GLY A 100 -6.03 16.27 1.58
CA GLY A 100 -7.02 17.21 1.03
C GLY A 100 -7.18 17.22 -0.50
N GLU A 101 -6.46 16.37 -1.23
CA GLU A 101 -6.55 16.34 -2.69
C GLU A 101 -7.67 15.48 -3.27
N ASN A 102 -7.98 15.73 -4.55
CA ASN A 102 -9.04 15.10 -5.33
C ASN A 102 -8.93 13.56 -5.42
N LYS A 103 -10.05 12.84 -5.32
CA LYS A 103 -10.11 11.36 -5.24
C LYS A 103 -10.03 10.63 -6.59
N PHE A 104 -10.11 11.36 -7.72
CA PHE A 104 -10.28 10.76 -9.04
C PHE A 104 -8.99 10.35 -9.77
N VAL A 105 -7.81 10.49 -9.15
CA VAL A 105 -6.51 10.13 -9.74
C VAL A 105 -5.87 9.04 -8.90
N LEU A 106 -5.12 8.14 -9.55
CA LEU A 106 -4.35 7.11 -8.87
C LEU A 106 -3.24 7.75 -8.02
N LYS A 107 -3.14 7.32 -6.76
CA LYS A 107 -2.23 7.89 -5.77
C LYS A 107 -1.41 6.84 -5.08
N LEU A 108 -0.16 7.18 -4.77
CA LEU A 108 0.71 6.41 -3.92
C LEU A 108 0.92 7.12 -2.58
N LEU A 109 0.44 6.49 -1.51
CA LEU A 109 0.80 6.85 -0.14
C LEU A 109 2.04 6.06 0.28
N ARG A 110 3.14 6.79 0.50
CA ARG A 110 4.36 6.29 1.13
C ARG A 110 4.31 6.58 2.63
N PRO A 111 4.28 5.56 3.52
CA PRO A 111 4.15 5.81 4.95
C PRO A 111 5.40 6.42 5.55
N TYR A 112 6.57 5.95 5.09
CA TYR A 112 7.86 6.50 5.45
C TYR A 112 8.34 7.55 4.43
N GLU A 113 8.31 8.83 4.80
CA GLU A 113 8.85 9.95 4.02
C GLU A 113 10.06 10.54 4.76
N PRO A 114 11.29 10.38 4.23
CA PRO A 114 12.51 10.82 4.94
C PRO A 114 12.52 12.29 5.35
N ASN A 115 11.90 13.15 4.54
CA ASN A 115 11.88 14.60 4.75
C ASN A 115 10.72 15.07 5.64
N ARG A 116 9.84 14.17 6.11
CA ARG A 116 8.77 14.53 7.04
C ARG A 116 9.19 14.26 8.48
N ASN A 117 8.85 15.20 9.35
CA ASN A 117 9.01 15.09 10.80
C ASN A 117 8.01 14.11 11.45
N TRP A 118 6.98 13.69 10.73
CA TRP A 118 6.04 12.64 11.15
C TRP A 118 5.90 11.59 10.06
N GLN A 119 5.75 10.34 10.49
CA GLN A 119 5.64 9.18 9.61
C GLN A 119 4.22 8.63 9.69
N ARG A 120 3.65 8.30 8.54
CA ARG A 120 2.35 7.62 8.50
C ARG A 120 2.56 6.15 8.86
N LYS A 121 1.49 5.53 9.34
CA LYS A 121 1.41 4.08 9.56
C LYS A 121 0.29 3.54 8.69
N LEU A 122 0.54 2.40 8.05
CA LEU A 122 -0.50 1.62 7.41
C LEU A 122 -0.98 0.55 8.38
N MET A 123 -2.28 0.47 8.52
CA MET A 123 -2.96 -0.49 9.37
C MET A 123 -4.07 -1.14 8.56
N ARG A 124 -4.32 -2.41 8.86
CA ARG A 124 -5.38 -3.20 8.27
C ARG A 124 -6.18 -3.85 9.39
N VAL A 125 -7.48 -3.70 9.30
CA VAL A 125 -8.44 -4.37 10.18
C VAL A 125 -9.18 -5.39 9.34
N THR A 126 -9.16 -6.65 9.75
CA THR A 126 -9.80 -7.77 9.04
C THR A 126 -10.67 -8.56 9.99
N GLY A 127 -11.62 -9.32 9.45
CA GLY A 127 -12.46 -10.24 10.21
C GLY A 127 -13.84 -9.66 10.53
N LYS A 128 -14.71 -10.51 11.08
CA LYS A 128 -16.08 -10.14 11.48
C LYS A 128 -16.05 -9.58 12.90
N MET A 129 -16.54 -8.36 13.08
CA MET A 129 -16.60 -7.73 14.40
C MET A 129 -17.90 -8.03 15.16
N ASP A 130 -18.95 -8.51 14.48
CA ASP A 130 -20.30 -8.71 15.06
C ASP A 130 -20.73 -7.48 15.89
N ASN A 131 -20.92 -7.64 17.20
CA ASN A 131 -21.28 -6.55 18.13
C ASN A 131 -20.10 -6.11 19.02
N THR A 132 -18.88 -6.55 18.72
CA THR A 132 -17.69 -6.29 19.54
C THR A 132 -16.90 -5.11 18.99
N ILE A 133 -16.63 -4.12 19.85
CA ILE A 133 -15.74 -3.00 19.54
C ILE A 133 -14.32 -3.51 19.51
N GLN A 134 -13.59 -3.18 18.45
CA GLN A 134 -12.15 -3.45 18.37
C GLN A 134 -11.36 -2.21 18.76
N THR A 135 -10.39 -2.38 19.66
CA THR A 135 -9.65 -1.27 20.23
C THR A 135 -8.16 -1.48 20.06
N PHE A 136 -7.43 -0.41 19.77
CA PHE A 136 -5.98 -0.42 19.79
C PHE A 136 -5.45 0.90 20.34
N THR A 137 -4.23 0.84 20.89
CA THR A 137 -3.55 2.01 21.46
C THR A 137 -2.33 2.32 20.61
N LEU A 138 -2.20 3.59 20.20
CA LEU A 138 -1.01 4.12 19.55
C LEU A 138 -0.21 4.92 20.56
N ALA A 139 1.06 4.53 20.72
CA ALA A 139 2.05 5.39 21.36
C ALA A 139 2.35 6.57 20.43
N VAL A 140 1.97 7.78 20.86
CA VAL A 140 2.12 9.01 20.07
C VAL A 140 3.44 9.73 20.40
N GLY A 141 4.24 9.17 21.31
CA GLY A 141 5.50 9.74 21.81
C GLY A 141 5.32 10.46 23.15
N LEU A 142 6.43 10.71 23.85
CA LEU A 142 6.44 11.42 25.15
C LEU A 142 5.59 10.76 26.25
N GLY A 143 5.39 9.44 26.19
CA GLY A 143 4.55 8.70 27.13
C GLY A 143 3.05 8.93 26.97
N LEU A 144 2.63 9.58 25.88
CA LEU A 144 1.21 9.75 25.54
C LEU A 144 0.74 8.60 24.66
N ASP A 145 -0.31 7.94 25.12
CA ASP A 145 -0.99 6.86 24.44
C ASP A 145 -2.39 7.33 24.04
N THR A 146 -2.75 7.13 22.77
CA THR A 146 -4.11 7.41 22.28
C THR A 146 -4.79 6.11 21.91
N THR A 147 -5.96 5.90 22.49
CA THR A 147 -6.80 4.72 22.25
C THR A 147 -7.82 5.02 21.15
N TYR A 148 -7.90 4.14 20.16
CA TYR A 148 -8.81 4.22 19.04
C TYR A 148 -9.79 3.05 19.07
N ASN A 149 -11.04 3.31 18.72
CA ASN A 149 -12.12 2.33 18.72
C ASN A 149 -12.70 2.17 17.31
N PHE A 150 -12.81 0.93 16.86
CA PHE A 150 -13.56 0.53 15.68
C PHE A 150 -14.93 0.02 16.12
N LEU A 151 -15.96 0.76 15.72
CA LEU A 151 -17.34 0.38 15.96
C LEU A 151 -17.82 -0.54 14.83
N PRO A 152 -18.48 -1.66 15.13
CA PRO A 152 -19.08 -2.49 14.10
C PRO A 152 -20.20 -1.73 13.37
N SER A 153 -20.37 -2.03 12.09
CA SER A 153 -21.43 -1.48 11.24
C SER A 153 -21.96 -2.58 10.32
N GLU A 154 -23.29 -2.70 10.24
CA GLU A 154 -23.96 -3.66 9.35
C GLU A 154 -23.80 -3.30 7.85
N GLU A 155 -23.43 -2.04 7.56
CA GLU A 155 -23.21 -1.55 6.20
C GLU A 155 -21.74 -1.70 5.74
N ALA A 156 -20.86 -2.22 6.60
CA ALA A 156 -19.45 -2.38 6.27
C ALA A 156 -19.25 -3.50 5.24
N THR A 157 -18.78 -3.12 4.05
CA THR A 157 -18.47 -4.08 2.98
C THR A 157 -17.08 -4.71 3.16
N MET A 158 -16.94 -5.97 2.74
CA MET A 158 -15.65 -6.67 2.75
C MET A 158 -14.89 -6.41 1.44
N PRO A 159 -13.73 -5.72 1.47
CA PRO A 159 -12.94 -5.51 0.26
C PRO A 159 -12.34 -6.82 -0.25
N THR A 160 -12.36 -7.02 -1.57
CA THR A 160 -12.08 -8.34 -2.19
C THR A 160 -10.57 -8.58 -2.42
N ILE A 161 -9.77 -7.53 -2.68
CA ILE A 161 -8.30 -7.62 -2.79
C ILE A 161 -7.67 -6.29 -2.34
N PHE A 162 -7.00 -6.29 -1.19
CA PHE A 162 -6.48 -5.07 -0.55
C PHE A 162 -5.02 -5.19 -0.09
N LEU A 163 -4.38 -6.35 -0.28
CA LEU A 163 -3.00 -6.60 0.14
C LEU A 163 -2.26 -7.50 -0.85
N LYS A 164 -1.04 -7.13 -1.23
CA LYS A 164 -0.06 -8.04 -1.85
C LYS A 164 1.22 -8.04 -1.03
N LEU A 165 1.63 -9.23 -0.60
CA LEU A 165 2.96 -9.47 -0.04
C LEU A 165 3.92 -9.76 -1.19
N LEU A 166 5.07 -9.10 -1.18
CA LEU A 166 6.04 -9.14 -2.26
C LEU A 166 7.41 -9.50 -1.68
N GLU A 167 7.93 -10.63 -2.11
CA GLU A 167 9.35 -10.95 -1.92
C GLU A 167 10.20 -10.19 -2.93
N TRP A 168 11.28 -9.59 -2.44
CA TRP A 168 12.16 -8.81 -3.27
C TRP A 168 13.07 -9.72 -4.11
N PRO A 169 13.09 -9.57 -5.44
CA PRO A 169 13.96 -10.39 -6.28
C PRO A 169 15.45 -10.03 -6.10
N LYS A 170 16.30 -11.05 -6.18
CA LYS A 170 17.76 -10.86 -6.28
C LYS A 170 18.13 -10.24 -7.63
N ARG A 171 19.26 -9.54 -7.69
CA ARG A 171 19.86 -9.15 -8.95
C ARG A 171 20.28 -10.39 -9.74
N SER A 172 19.75 -10.53 -10.95
CA SER A 172 20.21 -11.48 -11.97
C SER A 172 21.47 -10.98 -12.66
#